data_AF-A0A0B6Z295-F1
#
_entry.id   AF-A0A0B6Z295-F1
#
_cell.length_a   1.000
_cell.length_b   1.000
_cell.length_c   1.000
_cell.angle_alpha   90.00
_cell.angle_beta   90.00
_cell.angle_gamma   90.00
#
_symmetry.space_group_name_H-M   'P 1'
#
loop_
_entity.id
_entity.type
_entity.pdbx_description
1 polymer ?
#
loop_
_entity_poly.entity_id
_entity_poly.type
_entity_poly.pdbx_seq_one_letter_code
_entity_poly.pdbx_strand_id
1 'polypeptide(L)'
;IPTDEIQVASIQWNYRAADDVVKVEVWDVVDKGRKRRKQDGLKMDNAESILSPGEPCLDAEFLDVYKGTHGVIFVFDITKQWTFGYVEREIEKVPSQLPVLVLGNHRDMGHHRTVTEDKARYLVEQYQRDRPEGSGKIHYAESSMRNGFGLKYLHMFFNLPFLQLQRETLLKQLETNMNDMMSTIEELEIHEDSEEQNYDLFLESLTQQRRALQEKLSEKVTSEATIKQDNS
;
A
#
# COMPACT_ATOMS: atom_id res chain seq x y z
N ILE A 1 22.92 5.75 20.30
CA ILE A 1 23.82 4.83 19.58
C ILE A 1 23.12 4.54 18.26
N PRO A 2 23.74 4.79 17.09
CA PRO A 2 23.11 4.47 15.79
C PRO A 2 22.92 2.96 15.64
N THR A 3 21.86 2.55 14.96
CA THR A 3 21.57 1.16 14.59
C THR A 3 22.53 0.68 13.51
N ASP A 4 22.88 -0.61 13.54
CA ASP A 4 23.86 -1.20 12.61
C ASP A 4 23.25 -1.58 11.25
N GLU A 5 21.94 -1.77 11.20
CA GLU A 5 21.15 -2.19 10.03
C GLU A 5 19.72 -1.65 10.16
N ILE A 6 18.96 -1.64 9.06
CA ILE A 6 17.55 -1.22 9.07
C ILE A 6 16.76 -2.08 10.06
N GLN A 7 16.02 -1.44 10.95
CA GLN A 7 15.13 -2.12 11.90
C GLN A 7 13.66 -1.81 11.59
N VAL A 8 12.79 -2.78 11.85
CA VAL A 8 11.34 -2.62 11.65
C VAL A 8 10.61 -2.80 12.98
N ALA A 9 9.70 -1.88 13.26
CA ALA A 9 8.78 -1.96 14.39
C ALA A 9 7.34 -1.85 13.88
N SER A 10 6.41 -2.56 14.52
CA SER A 10 4.98 -2.44 14.22
C SER A 10 4.28 -1.75 15.38
N ILE A 11 3.48 -0.74 15.09
CA ILE A 11 2.61 -0.07 16.06
C ILE A 11 1.16 -0.19 15.61
N GLN A 12 0.25 -0.35 16.57
CA GLN A 12 -1.18 -0.19 16.33
C GLN A 12 -1.54 1.27 16.61
N TRP A 13 -2.00 1.96 15.58
CA TRP A 13 -2.34 3.38 15.64
C TRP A 13 -3.82 3.57 15.36
N ASN A 14 -4.48 4.37 16.20
CA ASN A 14 -5.93 4.56 16.13
C ASN A 14 -6.25 5.81 15.32
N TYR A 15 -6.96 5.63 14.21
CA TYR A 15 -7.50 6.72 13.42
C TYR A 15 -8.79 7.24 14.07
N ARG A 16 -8.65 8.33 14.83
CA ARG A 16 -9.72 8.86 15.69
C ARG A 16 -11.02 9.23 14.98
N ALA A 17 -11.00 9.49 13.67
CA ALA A 17 -12.19 9.94 12.95
C ALA A 17 -13.15 8.79 12.60
N ALA A 18 -12.63 7.56 12.42
CA ALA A 18 -13.42 6.40 12.04
C ALA A 18 -13.34 5.23 13.04
N ASP A 19 -12.59 5.41 14.14
CA ASP A 19 -12.30 4.36 15.15
C ASP A 19 -11.59 3.12 14.58
N ASP A 20 -10.90 3.29 13.46
CA ASP A 20 -10.12 2.24 12.81
C ASP A 20 -8.77 2.05 13.51
N VAL A 21 -8.41 0.79 13.78
CA VAL A 21 -7.07 0.42 14.26
C VAL A 21 -6.21 0.06 13.06
N VAL A 22 -5.20 0.90 12.77
CA VAL A 22 -4.30 0.75 11.64
C VAL A 22 -2.96 0.20 12.12
N LYS A 23 -2.46 -0.85 11.46
CA LYS A 23 -1.10 -1.34 11.68
C LYS A 23 -0.12 -0.46 10.90
N VAL A 24 0.75 0.26 11.62
CA VAL A 24 1.81 1.08 11.02
C VAL A 24 3.14 0.37 11.20
N GLU A 25 3.86 0.16 10.11
CA GLU A 25 5.21 -0.39 10.11
C GLU A 25 6.22 0.76 10.00
N VAL A 26 7.04 0.92 11.04
CA VAL A 26 8.06 1.96 11.15
C VAL A 26 9.40 1.33 10.86
N TRP A 27 10.10 1.88 9.88
CA TRP A 27 11.42 1.45 9.46
C TRP A 27 12.45 2.47 9.96
N ASP A 28 13.30 2.06 10.90
CA ASP A 28 14.46 2.84 11.34
C ASP A 28 15.57 2.66 10.30
N VAL A 29 15.73 3.67 9.43
CA VAL A 29 16.58 3.58 8.25
C VAL A 29 18.04 3.86 8.58
N VAL A 30 18.93 3.02 8.06
CA VAL A 30 20.38 3.19 8.14
C VAL A 30 20.91 3.38 6.71
N ASP A 31 21.64 4.48 6.48
CA ASP A 31 22.20 4.76 5.14
C ASP A 31 23.21 3.69 4.72
N LYS A 32 24.16 3.38 5.61
CA LYS A 32 25.24 2.42 5.40
C LYS A 32 25.32 1.49 6.59
N GLY A 33 25.06 0.21 6.37
CA GLY A 33 25.10 -0.79 7.41
C GLY A 33 26.51 -1.01 7.95
N ARG A 34 26.62 -1.32 9.24
CA ARG A 34 27.88 -1.77 9.85
C ARG A 34 27.91 -3.28 9.83
N LYS A 35 28.89 -3.86 9.13
CA LYS A 35 29.12 -5.31 9.15
C LYS A 35 29.35 -5.78 10.59
N ARG A 36 28.54 -6.70 11.08
CA ARG A 36 28.79 -7.38 12.36
C ARG A 36 30.17 -8.04 12.28
N ARG A 37 31.10 -7.66 13.18
CA ARG A 37 32.30 -8.46 13.42
C ARG A 37 31.82 -9.79 14.00
N LYS A 38 31.96 -10.89 13.26
CA LYS A 38 31.73 -12.25 13.78
C LYS A 38 32.52 -12.40 15.08
N GLN A 39 31.84 -12.47 16.21
CA GLN A 39 32.46 -12.88 17.46
C GLN A 39 32.67 -14.39 17.32
N ASP A 40 33.94 -14.80 17.32
CA ASP A 40 34.37 -16.17 17.06
C ASP A 40 33.92 -17.08 18.21
N GLY A 41 32.73 -17.65 18.06
CA GLY A 41 32.16 -18.66 18.96
C GLY A 41 32.21 -20.01 18.26
N LEU A 42 33.13 -20.86 18.71
CA LEU A 42 33.33 -22.25 18.26
C LEU A 42 32.01 -23.00 18.10
N LYS A 43 31.53 -23.13 16.86
CA LYS A 43 30.68 -24.23 16.43
C LYS A 43 31.24 -24.75 15.12
N MET A 44 31.80 -25.95 15.20
CA MET A 44 32.11 -26.76 14.04
C MET A 44 30.80 -27.13 13.37
N ASP A 45 30.62 -26.73 12.11
CA ASP A 45 29.88 -27.53 11.14
C ASP A 45 30.52 -27.30 9.77
N ASN A 46 31.00 -28.41 9.21
CA ASN A 46 31.55 -28.53 7.86
C ASN A 46 30.43 -28.27 6.84
N ALA A 47 30.30 -27.02 6.43
CA ALA A 47 29.93 -26.67 5.08
C ALA A 47 31.01 -25.69 4.61
N GLU A 48 31.62 -26.02 3.48
CA GLU A 48 32.76 -25.32 2.90
C GLU A 48 32.67 -23.80 3.11
N SER A 49 33.67 -23.29 3.81
CA SER A 49 33.94 -21.88 4.05
C SER A 49 34.31 -21.19 2.73
N ILE A 50 33.34 -21.06 1.83
CA ILE A 50 33.31 -19.97 0.87
C ILE A 50 32.99 -18.72 1.71
N LEU A 51 34.04 -18.05 2.16
CA LEU A 51 33.95 -16.62 2.48
C LEU A 51 33.60 -15.89 1.18
N SER A 52 32.31 -15.83 0.85
CA SER A 52 31.79 -15.06 -0.27
C SER A 52 31.97 -13.57 0.04
N PRO A 53 32.61 -12.77 -0.85
CA PRO A 53 32.56 -11.32 -0.72
C PRO A 53 31.12 -10.86 -0.95
N GLY A 54 30.44 -10.42 0.11
CA GLY A 54 29.19 -9.67 -0.02
C GLY A 54 27.92 -10.38 0.43
N GLU A 55 27.81 -10.75 1.72
CA GLU A 55 26.48 -10.73 2.34
C GLU A 55 26.01 -9.26 2.37
N PRO A 56 24.91 -8.91 1.65
CA PRO A 56 24.39 -7.55 1.64
C PRO A 56 23.87 -7.21 3.04
N CYS A 57 24.26 -6.04 3.56
CA CYS A 57 23.64 -5.50 4.76
C CYS A 57 22.32 -4.84 4.37
N LEU A 58 21.30 -4.96 5.21
CA LEU A 58 20.01 -4.31 4.97
C LEU A 58 20.15 -2.82 5.30
N ASP A 59 20.59 -2.04 4.31
CA ASP A 59 20.74 -0.59 4.37
C ASP A 59 20.09 0.09 3.15
N ALA A 60 20.06 1.42 3.16
CA ALA A 60 19.44 2.21 2.10
C ALA A 60 20.28 2.29 0.81
N GLU A 61 21.53 1.80 0.81
CA GLU A 61 22.30 1.63 -0.44
C GLU A 61 21.83 0.39 -1.22
N PHE A 62 21.43 -0.66 -0.50
CA PHE A 62 20.97 -1.90 -1.11
C PHE A 62 19.46 -1.91 -1.39
N LEU A 63 18.65 -1.30 -0.52
CA LEU A 63 17.18 -1.27 -0.64
C LEU A 63 16.66 0.12 -0.96
N ASP A 64 15.73 0.18 -1.93
CA ASP A 64 14.92 1.38 -2.12
C ASP A 64 13.88 1.49 -1.00
N VAL A 65 14.25 2.23 0.05
CA VAL A 65 13.41 2.47 1.23
C VAL A 65 12.18 3.32 0.94
N TYR A 66 12.09 3.99 -0.22
CA TYR A 66 10.91 4.77 -0.58
C TYR A 66 9.84 3.94 -1.31
N LYS A 67 10.21 2.78 -1.86
CA LYS A 67 9.25 1.89 -2.51
C LYS A 67 8.29 1.28 -1.48
N GLY A 68 7.00 1.58 -1.62
CA GLY A 68 5.96 1.12 -0.70
C GLY A 68 5.90 1.91 0.62
N THR A 69 6.66 2.99 0.74
CA THR A 69 6.60 3.91 1.88
C THR A 69 5.44 4.88 1.70
N HIS A 70 4.68 5.11 2.77
CA HIS A 70 3.51 6.00 2.75
C HIS A 70 3.80 7.38 3.36
N GLY A 71 4.88 7.53 4.12
CA GLY A 71 5.31 8.79 4.71
C GLY A 71 6.71 8.69 5.29
N VAL A 72 7.41 9.82 5.34
CA VAL A 72 8.82 9.90 5.79
C VAL A 72 8.92 10.82 7.00
N ILE A 73 9.70 10.43 8.00
CA ILE A 73 9.98 11.26 9.17
C ILE A 73 11.50 11.44 9.27
N PHE A 74 11.97 12.67 9.08
CA PHE A 74 13.33 13.05 9.41
C PHE A 74 13.40 13.54 10.84
N VAL A 75 14.39 13.08 11.60
CA VAL A 75 14.65 13.57 12.96
C VAL A 75 16.07 14.10 13.00
N PHE A 76 16.24 15.34 13.42
CA PHE A 76 17.55 15.94 13.64
C PHE A 76 17.67 16.49 15.06
N ASP A 77 18.90 16.70 15.52
CA ASP A 77 19.18 17.26 16.84
C ASP A 77 19.44 18.76 16.69
N ILE A 78 18.60 19.60 17.32
CA ILE A 78 18.71 21.08 17.21
C ILE A 78 20.04 21.62 17.74
N THR A 79 20.77 20.83 18.54
CA THR A 79 22.07 21.20 19.10
C THR A 79 23.23 20.84 18.16
N LYS A 80 22.99 20.09 17.08
CA LYS A 80 24.03 19.60 16.16
C LYS A 80 23.73 19.94 14.70
N GLN A 81 24.38 20.99 14.20
CA GLN A 81 24.26 21.48 12.81
C GLN A 81 24.39 20.37 11.74
N TRP A 82 25.32 19.43 11.91
CA TRP A 82 25.56 18.37 10.93
C TRP A 82 24.37 17.42 10.74
N THR A 83 23.54 17.24 11.79
CA THR A 83 22.33 16.40 11.71
C THR A 83 21.25 17.06 10.86
N PHE A 84 21.16 18.40 10.92
CA PHE A 84 20.27 19.15 10.02
C PHE A 84 20.81 19.16 8.59
N GLY A 85 22.14 19.28 8.42
CA GLY A 85 22.77 19.16 7.10
C GLY A 85 22.55 17.81 6.43
N TYR A 86 22.30 16.75 7.20
CA TYR A 86 21.86 15.47 6.65
C TYR A 86 20.44 15.57 6.07
N VAL A 87 19.49 16.15 6.82
CA VAL A 87 18.12 16.38 6.33
C VAL A 87 18.11 17.22 5.05
N GLU A 88 18.93 18.28 4.98
CA GLU A 88 19.06 19.13 3.78
C GLU A 88 19.41 18.34 2.52
N ARG A 89 20.23 17.29 2.62
CA ARG A 89 20.66 16.45 1.47
C ARG A 89 19.68 15.33 1.14
N GLU A 90 19.08 14.72 2.15
CA GLU A 90 18.25 13.53 1.95
C GLU A 90 16.81 13.88 1.57
N ILE A 91 16.30 15.05 1.96
CA ILE A 91 14.93 15.46 1.65
C ILE A 91 14.70 15.61 0.14
N GLU A 92 15.74 15.94 -0.64
CA GLU A 92 15.71 16.03 -2.10
C GLU A 92 15.42 14.70 -2.78
N LYS A 93 15.81 13.58 -2.14
CA LYS A 93 15.64 12.23 -2.67
C LYS A 93 14.24 11.68 -2.44
N VAL A 94 13.46 12.32 -1.56
CA VAL A 94 12.12 11.85 -1.20
C VAL A 94 11.14 12.13 -2.35
N PRO A 95 10.43 11.11 -2.86
CA PRO A 95 9.41 11.31 -3.89
C PRO A 95 8.35 12.33 -3.48
N SER A 96 7.93 13.18 -4.43
CA SER A 96 7.06 14.33 -4.16
C SER A 96 5.67 13.95 -3.63
N GLN A 97 5.15 12.76 -3.98
CA GLN A 97 3.87 12.27 -3.48
C GLN A 97 3.87 11.97 -1.97
N LEU A 98 5.04 11.69 -1.38
CA LEU A 98 5.11 11.26 0.02
C LEU A 98 5.02 12.45 0.98
N PRO A 99 4.17 12.38 2.01
CA PRO A 99 4.18 13.35 3.10
C PRO A 99 5.47 13.19 3.91
N VAL A 100 6.03 14.32 4.34
CA VAL A 100 7.30 14.36 5.08
C VAL A 100 7.11 15.15 6.36
N LEU A 101 7.61 14.62 7.47
CA LEU A 101 7.71 15.34 8.73
C LEU A 101 9.19 15.53 9.09
N VAL A 102 9.61 16.77 9.25
CA VAL A 102 10.92 17.12 9.78
C VAL A 102 10.79 17.49 11.25
N LEU A 103 11.40 16.70 12.12
CA LEU A 103 11.39 16.88 13.57
C LEU A 103 12.73 17.42 14.09
N GLY A 104 12.69 18.64 14.61
CA GLY A 104 13.78 19.21 15.42
C GLY A 104 13.72 18.68 16.85
N ASN A 105 14.47 17.62 17.14
CA ASN A 105 14.51 16.97 18.44
C ASN A 105 15.53 17.61 19.41
N HIS A 106 15.48 17.23 20.68
CA HIS A 106 16.23 17.83 21.80
C HIS A 106 15.82 19.27 22.10
N ARG A 107 14.53 19.60 21.94
CA ARG A 107 14.00 20.93 22.28
C ARG A 107 14.23 21.33 23.73
N ASP A 108 14.31 20.36 24.65
CA ASP A 108 14.68 20.58 26.06
C ASP A 108 16.10 21.16 26.23
N MET A 109 16.98 21.00 25.24
CA MET A 109 18.35 21.53 25.24
C MET A 109 18.46 22.85 24.45
N GLY A 110 17.39 23.65 24.39
CA GLY A 110 17.31 24.86 23.57
C GLY A 110 18.43 25.89 23.78
N HIS A 111 19.07 25.93 24.95
CA HIS A 111 20.22 26.81 25.22
C HIS A 111 21.48 26.43 24.43
N HIS A 112 21.61 25.17 24.00
CA HIS A 112 22.70 24.67 23.17
C HIS A 112 22.31 24.63 21.68
N ARG A 113 21.23 25.32 21.30
CA ARG A 113 20.72 25.32 19.92
C ARG A 113 21.77 25.85 18.97
N THR A 114 22.01 25.09 17.90
CA THR A 114 22.83 25.51 16.76
C THR A 114 21.98 25.69 15.51
N VAL A 115 20.82 25.02 15.42
CA VAL A 115 19.86 25.13 14.31
C VAL A 115 18.62 25.92 14.75
N THR A 116 18.44 27.12 14.20
CA THR A 116 17.27 27.96 14.45
C THR A 116 16.00 27.36 13.85
N GLU A 117 14.86 27.58 14.51
CA GLU A 117 13.54 27.17 14.02
C GLU A 117 13.25 27.79 12.64
N ASP A 118 13.51 29.08 12.46
CA ASP A 118 13.27 29.77 11.18
C ASP A 118 14.04 29.14 10.02
N LYS A 119 15.30 28.73 10.26
CA LYS A 119 16.10 28.02 9.25
C LYS A 119 15.43 26.70 8.83
N ALA A 120 14.95 25.93 9.79
CA ALA A 120 14.30 24.65 9.51
C ALA A 120 12.93 24.83 8.82
N ARG A 121 12.15 25.84 9.23
CA ARG A 121 10.89 26.20 8.58
C ARG A 121 11.12 26.68 7.15
N TYR A 122 12.10 27.54 6.94
CA TYR A 122 12.47 28.04 5.62
C TYR A 122 12.82 26.89 4.67
N LEU A 123 13.62 25.92 5.12
CA LEU A 123 13.96 24.72 4.34
C LEU A 123 12.69 23.97 3.91
N VAL A 124 11.80 23.69 4.87
CA VAL A 124 10.54 22.97 4.60
C VAL A 124 9.63 23.73 3.65
N GLU A 125 9.49 25.04 3.82
CA GLU A 125 8.68 25.90 2.96
C GLU A 125 9.24 26.03 1.54
N GLN A 126 10.57 25.99 1.40
CA GLN A 126 11.22 25.98 0.10
C GLN A 126 10.86 24.69 -0.66
N TYR A 127 11.14 23.53 -0.08
CA TYR A 127 10.81 22.25 -0.72
C TYR A 127 9.32 22.04 -0.92
N GLN A 128 8.47 22.57 -0.04
CA GLN A 128 7.02 22.50 -0.22
C GLN A 128 6.56 23.31 -1.44
N ARG A 129 7.21 24.44 -1.76
CA ARG A 129 6.90 25.27 -2.93
C ARG A 129 7.33 24.61 -4.23
N ASP A 130 8.41 23.83 -4.21
CA ASP A 130 8.92 23.13 -5.38
C ASP A 130 8.10 21.89 -5.76
N ARG A 131 7.18 21.45 -4.88
CA ARG A 131 6.33 20.28 -5.12
C ARG A 131 5.04 20.62 -5.89
N PRO A 132 4.58 19.75 -6.81
CA PRO A 132 3.33 19.93 -7.54
C PRO A 132 2.10 20.07 -6.64
N GLU A 133 1.04 20.71 -7.13
CA GLU A 133 -0.24 20.77 -6.42
C GLU A 133 -0.83 19.36 -6.20
N GLY A 134 -1.39 19.12 -5.02
CA GLY A 134 -1.94 17.81 -4.64
C GLY A 134 -0.92 16.75 -4.18
N SER A 135 0.37 17.08 -4.16
CA SER A 135 1.45 16.22 -3.66
C SER A 135 1.44 16.07 -2.13
N GLY A 136 2.29 15.17 -1.61
CA GLY A 136 2.53 15.01 -0.18
C GLY A 136 3.07 16.28 0.45
N LYS A 137 2.53 16.63 1.62
CA LYS A 137 2.90 17.84 2.36
C LYS A 137 4.14 17.62 3.23
N ILE A 138 5.00 18.63 3.30
CA ILE A 138 6.16 18.68 4.18
C ILE A 138 5.83 19.56 5.38
N HIS A 139 6.00 19.03 6.58
CA HIS A 139 5.78 19.75 7.84
C HIS A 139 7.05 19.80 8.69
N TYR A 140 7.23 20.90 9.40
CA TYR A 140 8.24 21.03 10.44
C TYR A 140 7.57 21.10 11.81
N ALA A 141 8.11 20.36 12.78
CA ALA A 141 7.76 20.48 14.18
C ALA A 141 8.98 20.26 15.08
N GLU A 142 8.89 20.73 16.33
CA GLU A 142 9.91 20.50 17.35
C GLU A 142 9.46 19.43 18.34
N SER A 143 10.41 18.68 18.86
CA SER A 143 10.15 17.60 19.81
C SER A 143 11.22 17.51 20.89
N SER A 144 10.86 16.89 22.00
CA SER A 144 11.83 16.36 22.96
C SER A 144 11.40 14.95 23.32
N MET A 145 12.09 13.97 22.75
CA MET A 145 11.83 12.56 23.05
C MET A 145 12.18 12.20 24.50
N ARG A 146 12.94 13.05 25.21
CA ARG A 146 13.26 12.88 26.62
C ARG A 146 12.04 13.05 27.53
N ASN A 147 11.17 14.00 27.22
CA ASN A 147 10.01 14.35 28.04
C ASN A 147 8.66 14.12 27.34
N GLY A 148 8.69 13.60 26.10
CA GLY A 148 7.50 13.31 25.29
C GLY A 148 6.89 14.53 24.59
N PHE A 149 7.52 15.70 24.65
CA PHE A 149 7.07 16.88 23.90
C PHE A 149 7.11 16.60 22.38
N GLY A 150 6.02 16.93 21.68
CA GLY A 150 5.88 16.69 20.24
C GLY A 150 5.33 15.30 19.87
N LEU A 151 5.24 14.34 20.80
CA LEU A 151 4.69 13.01 20.48
C LEU A 151 3.23 13.05 20.03
N LYS A 152 2.41 13.93 20.61
CA LYS A 152 1.02 14.12 20.16
C LYS A 152 0.96 14.63 18.71
N TYR A 153 1.88 15.51 18.33
CA TYR A 153 1.98 16.03 16.97
C TYR A 153 2.42 14.92 16.01
N LEU A 154 3.45 14.16 16.37
CA LEU A 154 3.91 13.00 15.60
C LEU A 154 2.78 11.95 15.43
N HIS A 155 2.06 11.63 16.50
CA HIS A 155 0.90 10.75 16.43
C HIS A 155 -0.19 11.28 15.49
N MET A 156 -0.40 12.60 15.46
CA MET A 156 -1.37 13.23 14.56
C MET A 156 -0.88 13.28 13.11
N PHE A 157 0.43 13.34 12.89
CA PHE A 157 1.01 13.35 11.55
C PHE A 157 0.66 12.07 10.77
N PHE A 158 0.56 10.91 11.43
CA PHE A 158 0.15 9.65 10.79
C PHE A 158 -1.22 9.71 10.10
N ASN A 159 -2.08 10.68 10.43
CA ASN A 159 -3.31 10.92 9.68
C ASN A 159 -3.04 11.25 8.20
N LEU A 160 -1.99 12.02 7.89
CA LEU A 160 -1.69 12.43 6.51
C LEU A 160 -1.35 11.25 5.59
N PRO A 161 -0.33 10.40 5.88
CA PRO A 161 -0.03 9.24 5.06
C PRO A 161 -1.21 8.25 5.00
N PHE A 162 -1.95 8.08 6.09
CA PHE A 162 -3.14 7.22 6.11
C PHE A 162 -4.24 7.72 5.16
N LEU A 163 -4.56 9.02 5.21
CA LEU A 163 -5.55 9.63 4.31
C LEU A 163 -5.11 9.58 2.84
N GLN A 164 -3.81 9.76 2.57
CA GLN A 164 -3.29 9.62 1.21
C GLN A 164 -3.42 8.18 0.70
N LEU A 165 -3.07 7.18 1.52
CA LEU A 165 -3.26 5.77 1.19
C LEU A 165 -4.74 5.42 0.96
N GLN A 166 -5.63 5.94 1.80
CA GLN A 166 -7.07 5.74 1.63
C GLN A 166 -7.56 6.34 0.30
N ARG A 167 -7.13 7.56 -0.03
CA ARG A 167 -7.44 8.21 -1.32
C ARG A 167 -6.96 7.39 -2.50
N GLU A 168 -5.71 6.92 -2.47
CA GLU A 168 -5.13 6.09 -3.54
C GLU A 168 -5.89 4.78 -3.71
N THR A 169 -6.27 4.14 -2.60
CA THR A 169 -7.08 2.91 -2.61
C THR A 169 -8.45 3.15 -3.24
N LEU A 170 -9.13 4.23 -2.89
CA LEU A 170 -10.43 4.59 -3.44
C LEU A 170 -10.36 4.89 -4.94
N LEU A 171 -9.32 5.62 -5.39
CA LEU A 171 -9.12 5.89 -6.82
C LEU A 171 -8.92 4.59 -7.61
N LYS A 172 -8.13 3.65 -7.07
CA LYS A 172 -7.95 2.35 -7.69
C LYS A 172 -9.25 1.53 -7.75
N GLN A 173 -10.06 1.58 -6.70
CA GLN A 173 -11.38 0.92 -6.69
C GLN A 173 -12.32 1.53 -7.74
N LEU A 174 -12.31 2.85 -7.91
CA LEU A 174 -13.07 3.53 -8.96
C LEU A 174 -12.60 3.13 -10.36
N GLU A 175 -11.29 3.05 -10.58
CA GLU A 175 -10.70 2.60 -11.84
C GLU A 175 -11.10 1.15 -12.15
N THR A 176 -10.99 0.24 -11.18
CA THR A 176 -11.45 -1.16 -11.34
C THR A 176 -12.94 -1.21 -11.66
N ASN A 177 -13.77 -0.48 -10.91
CA ASN A 177 -15.21 -0.44 -11.15
C ASN A 177 -15.56 0.08 -12.55
N MET A 178 -14.83 1.09 -13.04
CA MET A 178 -15.00 1.61 -14.40
C MET A 178 -14.65 0.55 -15.45
N ASN A 179 -13.53 -0.16 -15.28
CA ASN A 179 -13.12 -1.24 -16.19
C ASN A 179 -14.11 -2.42 -16.18
N ASP A 180 -14.61 -2.80 -15.00
CA ASP A 180 -15.62 -3.85 -14.86
C ASP A 180 -16.93 -3.47 -15.56
N MET A 181 -17.34 -2.20 -15.42
CA MET A 181 -18.52 -1.67 -16.11
C MET A 181 -18.35 -1.72 -17.62
N MET A 182 -17.20 -1.27 -18.15
CA MET A 182 -16.92 -1.34 -19.58
C MET A 182 -16.93 -2.78 -20.09
N SER A 183 -16.28 -3.70 -19.37
CA SER A 183 -16.25 -5.12 -19.74
C SER A 183 -17.65 -5.74 -19.77
N THR A 184 -18.50 -5.37 -18.80
CA THR A 184 -19.90 -5.83 -18.74
C THR A 184 -20.72 -5.28 -19.91
N ILE A 185 -20.51 -4.02 -20.28
CA ILE A 185 -21.18 -3.42 -21.45
C ILE A 185 -20.80 -4.16 -22.72
N GLU A 186 -19.51 -4.39 -22.95
CA GLU A 186 -19.03 -5.15 -24.11
C GLU A 186 -19.62 -6.58 -24.16
N GLU A 187 -19.67 -7.27 -23.01
CA GLU A 187 -20.29 -8.60 -22.92
C GLU A 187 -21.79 -8.56 -23.25
N LEU A 188 -22.52 -7.56 -22.74
CA LEU A 188 -23.94 -7.38 -23.04
C LEU A 188 -24.20 -7.07 -24.52
N GLU A 189 -23.37 -6.25 -25.15
CA GLU A 189 -23.47 -5.94 -26.59
C GLU A 189 -23.27 -7.20 -27.44
N ILE A 190 -22.27 -8.03 -27.10
CA ILE A 190 -22.07 -9.33 -27.77
C ILE A 190 -23.28 -10.25 -27.58
N HIS A 191 -23.86 -10.26 -26.38
CA HIS A 191 -25.04 -11.08 -26.09
C HIS A 191 -26.31 -10.58 -26.79
N GLU A 192 -26.49 -9.27 -26.94
CA GLU A 192 -27.62 -8.68 -27.68
C GLU A 192 -27.62 -9.13 -29.15
N ASP A 193 -26.44 -9.22 -29.76
CA ASP A 193 -26.26 -9.72 -31.12
C ASP A 193 -26.27 -11.26 -31.24
N SER A 194 -26.37 -11.97 -30.12
CA SER A 194 -26.33 -13.44 -30.10
C SER A 194 -27.69 -14.09 -30.41
N GLU A 195 -27.66 -15.31 -30.95
CA GLU A 195 -28.87 -16.11 -31.21
C GLU A 195 -29.65 -16.45 -29.93
N GLU A 196 -29.01 -16.41 -28.75
CA GLU A 196 -29.68 -16.64 -27.46
C GLU A 196 -30.66 -15.53 -27.06
N GLN A 197 -30.41 -14.28 -27.50
CA GLN A 197 -31.34 -13.16 -27.30
C GLN A 197 -32.34 -13.01 -28.46
N ASN A 198 -32.25 -13.83 -29.50
CA ASN A 198 -33.20 -13.82 -30.59
C ASN A 198 -34.53 -14.48 -30.16
N TYR A 199 -35.53 -13.63 -29.91
CA TYR A 199 -36.83 -14.05 -29.43
C TYR A 199 -37.56 -15.02 -30.37
N ASP A 200 -37.38 -14.90 -31.68
CA ASP A 200 -38.04 -15.77 -32.66
C ASP A 200 -37.45 -17.18 -32.65
N LEU A 201 -36.12 -17.32 -32.58
CA LEU A 201 -35.45 -18.61 -32.42
C LEU A 201 -35.84 -19.30 -31.11
N PHE A 202 -35.98 -18.52 -30.03
CA PHE A 202 -36.47 -19.00 -28.75
C PHE A 202 -37.92 -19.53 -28.85
N LEU A 203 -38.82 -18.81 -29.52
CA LEU A 203 -40.19 -19.25 -29.77
C LEU A 203 -40.26 -20.50 -30.64
N GLU A 204 -39.43 -20.60 -31.67
CA GLU A 204 -39.35 -21.80 -32.52
C GLU A 204 -38.90 -23.03 -31.71
N SER A 205 -37.87 -22.87 -30.87
CA SER A 205 -37.40 -23.90 -29.95
C SER A 205 -38.50 -24.38 -29.00
N LEU A 206 -39.22 -23.44 -28.35
CA LEU A 206 -40.38 -23.73 -27.50
C LEU A 206 -41.50 -24.49 -28.24
N THR A 207 -41.75 -24.11 -29.49
CA THR A 207 -42.79 -24.72 -30.33
C THR A 207 -42.40 -26.13 -30.74
N GLN A 208 -41.13 -26.35 -31.12
CA GLN A 208 -40.59 -27.69 -31.37
C GLN A 208 -40.66 -28.56 -30.12
N GLN A 209 -40.32 -28.02 -28.96
CA GLN A 209 -40.37 -28.75 -27.69
C GLN A 209 -41.81 -29.17 -27.34
N ARG A 210 -42.81 -28.29 -27.55
CA ARG A 210 -44.23 -28.63 -27.39
C ARG A 210 -44.70 -29.71 -28.37
N ARG A 211 -44.29 -29.62 -29.64
CA ARG A 211 -44.62 -30.64 -30.66
C ARG A 211 -44.03 -32.00 -30.30
N ALA A 212 -42.76 -32.07 -29.95
CA ALA A 212 -42.10 -33.31 -29.55
C ALA A 212 -42.76 -33.95 -28.31
N LEU A 213 -43.26 -33.13 -27.38
CA LEU A 213 -43.97 -33.62 -26.20
C LEU A 213 -45.35 -34.20 -26.57
N GLN A 214 -46.09 -33.53 -27.46
CA GLN A 214 -47.37 -34.04 -27.97
C GLN A 214 -47.18 -35.32 -28.78
N GLU A 215 -46.13 -35.40 -29.58
CA GLU A 215 -45.81 -36.58 -30.39
C GLU A 215 -45.50 -37.78 -29.49
N LYS A 216 -44.67 -37.61 -28.45
CA LYS A 216 -44.42 -38.63 -27.42
C LYS A 216 -45.68 -39.06 -26.68
N LEU A 217 -46.57 -38.13 -26.34
CA LEU A 217 -47.85 -38.47 -25.73
C LEU A 217 -48.73 -39.29 -26.70
N SER A 218 -48.76 -38.90 -27.98
CA SER A 218 -49.56 -39.57 -29.00
C SER A 218 -49.04 -40.98 -29.31
N GLU A 219 -47.72 -41.19 -29.38
CA GLU A 219 -47.11 -42.51 -29.53
C GLU A 219 -47.44 -43.41 -28.34
N LYS A 220 -47.39 -42.86 -27.11
CA LYS A 220 -47.76 -43.60 -25.90
C LYS A 220 -49.22 -44.03 -25.92
N VAL A 221 -50.14 -43.14 -26.30
CA VAL A 221 -51.57 -43.46 -26.45
C VAL A 221 -51.82 -44.48 -27.55
N THR A 222 -51.11 -44.37 -28.68
CA THR A 222 -51.25 -45.30 -29.81
C THR A 222 -50.70 -46.68 -29.47
N SER A 223 -49.57 -46.76 -28.77
CA SER A 223 -49.00 -48.02 -28.28
C SER A 223 -49.91 -48.71 -27.24
N GLU A 224 -50.50 -47.96 -26.30
CA GLU A 224 -51.46 -48.50 -25.33
C GLU A 224 -52.78 -48.96 -25.98
N ALA A 225 -53.22 -48.30 -27.05
CA ALA A 225 -54.40 -48.71 -27.82
C ALA A 225 -54.15 -50.00 -28.63
N THR A 226 -52.96 -50.14 -29.22
CA THR A 226 -52.57 -51.34 -29.99
C THR A 226 -52.46 -52.58 -29.08
N ILE A 227 -51.90 -52.42 -27.87
CA ILE A 227 -51.82 -53.48 -26.85
C ILE A 227 -53.20 -53.94 -26.36
N LYS A 228 -54.21 -53.06 -26.37
CA LYS A 228 -55.60 -53.42 -26.03
C LYS A 228 -56.33 -54.13 -27.17
N GLN A 229 -55.99 -53.84 -28.43
CA GLN A 229 -56.54 -54.54 -29.60
C GLN A 229 -55.98 -55.97 -29.76
N ASP A 230 -54.71 -56.20 -29.43
CA ASP A 230 -54.11 -57.55 -29.49
C ASP A 230 -54.55 -58.48 -28.33
N ASN A 231 -55.18 -57.93 -27.28
CA ASN A 231 -55.68 -58.68 -26.12
C ASN A 231 -57.22 -58.87 -26.10
N SER A 232 -57.91 -58.57 -27.22
CA SER A 232 -59.36 -58.80 -27.40
C SER A 232 -59.59 -59.82 -28.52
#